data_AF-A0A1C5WJN0-F1
#
_entry.id   AF-A0A1C5WJN0-F1
#
_cell.length_a   1.000
_cell.length_b   1.000
_cell.length_c   1.000
_cell.angle_alpha   90.00
_cell.angle_beta   90.00
_cell.angle_gamma   90.00
#
_symmetry.space_group_name_H-M   'P 1'
#
loop_
_entity.id
_entity.type
_entity.pdbx_description
1 polymer ?
#
loop_
_entity_poly.entity_id
_entity_poly.type
_entity_poly.pdbx_seq_one_letter_code
_entity_poly.pdbx_strand_id
1 'polypeptide(L)'
;MKKIILLFGIVLCGACSENKKNNKPTFNPTTQETVVTNKISNITKTVSPINGNIALSVIVQNNLPSESAELLKSKIINIITHNGIASQGVNPQIIVAPTLTETSYDITSTIPQKHKINYSVIIYIGNILTGEIFNSINKTLIGVGDSKELATINAISSISTNDTDITNLISGTEQKIINYYNTNGELLLNEAVGYINNHKYEEALAILNSIPNECQELYRKSSKMRFDAIEKYMENNSDIMLNDFKATLGTERDNIGGFSEKAMAIYRNIPSDSKAKKEADKIYSEYIKSLNPEAKLKHEQDMREWDSTMKQLDRQYELDMYKTEMSTKVAIEGQTTLLEKYKKDVNYEKMSWLGKLFYFGKE
;
A
#
# COMPACT_ATOMS: atom_id res chain seq x y z
N MET A 1 -25.75 -20.46 -6.62
CA MET A 1 -24.80 -21.42 -7.21
C MET A 1 -23.53 -21.43 -6.38
N LYS A 2 -23.16 -22.63 -5.90
CA LYS A 2 -21.99 -23.08 -5.11
C LYS A 2 -21.13 -22.06 -4.34
N LYS A 3 -21.28 -22.10 -3.00
CA LYS A 3 -20.27 -21.70 -2.02
C LYS A 3 -19.16 -22.76 -1.99
N ILE A 4 -17.90 -22.37 -2.18
CA ILE A 4 -16.74 -23.22 -1.91
C ILE A 4 -16.29 -22.93 -0.48
N ILE A 5 -16.41 -23.94 0.38
CA ILE A 5 -15.85 -24.01 1.72
C ILE A 5 -14.49 -24.68 1.57
N LEU A 6 -13.40 -23.97 1.89
CA LEU A 6 -12.06 -24.55 1.99
C LEU A 6 -11.81 -24.94 3.45
N LEU A 7 -12.10 -26.21 3.77
CA LEU A 7 -11.58 -26.90 4.94
C LEU A 7 -10.13 -27.29 4.65
N PHE A 8 -9.16 -26.69 5.33
CA PHE A 8 -7.80 -27.21 5.36
C PHE A 8 -7.69 -28.24 6.50
N GLY A 9 -7.67 -29.52 6.11
CA GLY A 9 -7.38 -30.64 7.00
C GLY A 9 -5.91 -30.64 7.41
N ILE A 10 -5.67 -30.78 8.71
CA ILE A 10 -4.35 -30.96 9.32
C ILE A 10 -3.87 -32.39 9.02
N VAL A 11 -2.79 -32.51 8.25
CA VAL A 11 -1.99 -33.75 8.20
C VAL A 11 -0.97 -33.69 9.34
N LEU A 12 -1.22 -34.48 10.37
CA LEU A 12 -0.24 -34.84 11.40
C LEU A 12 0.89 -35.62 10.74
N CYS A 13 2.13 -35.12 10.85
CA CYS A 13 3.32 -35.93 10.65
C CYS A 13 4.17 -35.86 11.93
N GLY A 14 4.47 -37.05 12.45
CA GLY A 14 4.95 -37.26 13.81
C GLY A 14 6.44 -37.02 14.05
N ALA A 15 6.71 -36.83 15.33
CA ALA A 15 7.88 -37.22 16.12
C ALA A 15 9.29 -37.13 15.50
N CYS A 16 10.11 -36.24 16.07
CA CYS A 16 11.46 -36.57 16.49
C CYS A 16 11.73 -35.96 17.87
N SER A 17 12.20 -36.79 18.80
CA SER A 17 12.62 -36.44 20.16
C SER A 17 14.13 -36.17 20.16
N GLU A 18 14.62 -35.22 20.96
CA GLU A 18 15.63 -35.50 21.99
C GLU A 18 15.91 -34.31 22.94
N ASN A 19 16.26 -34.69 24.17
CA ASN A 19 16.44 -33.90 25.38
C ASN A 19 17.60 -32.89 25.37
N LYS A 20 17.44 -31.76 26.10
CA LYS A 20 18.44 -31.29 27.09
C LYS A 20 17.84 -30.27 28.10
N LYS A 21 18.30 -30.42 29.34
CA LYS A 21 17.75 -29.89 30.60
C LYS A 21 17.95 -28.38 30.83
N ASN A 22 16.90 -27.77 31.39
CA ASN A 22 16.82 -26.73 32.44
C ASN A 22 17.89 -25.62 32.53
N ASN A 23 17.46 -24.40 32.21
CA ASN A 23 17.57 -23.22 33.08
C ASN A 23 16.37 -22.29 32.79
N LYS A 24 15.48 -22.12 33.77
CA LYS A 24 14.30 -21.23 33.69
C LYS A 24 14.71 -19.79 34.03
N PRO A 25 14.44 -18.78 33.19
CA PRO A 25 14.18 -17.43 33.66
C PRO A 25 12.69 -17.30 33.99
N THR A 26 12.39 -16.82 35.20
CA THR A 26 11.05 -16.45 35.64
C THR A 26 10.52 -15.27 34.81
N PHE A 27 9.41 -15.49 34.10
CA PHE A 27 8.70 -14.47 33.35
C PHE A 27 7.75 -13.71 34.28
N ASN A 28 7.95 -12.39 34.41
CA ASN A 28 7.06 -11.50 35.14
C ASN A 28 6.11 -10.82 34.13
N PRO A 29 4.79 -11.12 34.12
CA PRO A 29 3.88 -10.72 33.04
C PRO A 29 3.45 -9.25 33.07
N THR A 30 3.83 -8.47 34.09
CA THR A 30 3.24 -7.14 34.32
C THR A 30 3.85 -6.00 33.48
N THR A 31 4.93 -6.24 32.73
CA THR A 31 5.62 -5.19 31.96
C THR A 31 5.27 -5.13 30.47
N GLN A 32 4.49 -6.08 29.93
CA GLN A 32 4.13 -6.09 28.50
C GLN A 32 2.80 -5.39 28.20
N GLU A 33 1.85 -5.35 29.13
CA GLU A 33 0.55 -4.69 28.91
C GLU A 33 0.67 -3.17 28.81
N THR A 34 1.66 -2.55 29.47
CA THR A 34 1.89 -1.09 29.43
C THR A 34 2.63 -0.61 28.16
N VAL A 35 3.24 -1.52 27.40
CA VAL A 35 4.03 -1.17 26.20
C VAL A 35 3.16 -1.18 24.93
N VAL A 36 2.10 -1.99 24.89
CA VAL A 36 1.23 -2.12 23.70
C VAL A 36 0.20 -0.99 23.62
N THR A 37 -0.41 -0.57 24.74
CA THR A 37 -1.38 0.54 24.76
C THR A 37 -0.74 1.89 24.44
N ASN A 38 0.54 2.08 24.80
CA ASN A 38 1.29 3.30 24.47
C ASN A 38 1.79 3.34 23.02
N LYS A 39 1.71 2.25 22.25
CA LYS A 39 2.17 2.25 20.84
C LYS A 39 1.07 2.74 19.89
N ILE A 40 -0.21 2.47 20.18
CA ILE A 40 -1.35 2.85 19.32
C ILE A 40 -1.66 4.35 19.45
N SER A 41 -1.55 4.93 20.65
CA SER A 41 -1.72 6.39 20.88
C SER A 41 -0.59 7.24 20.32
N ASN A 42 0.57 6.64 20.00
CA ASN A 42 1.73 7.33 19.46
C ASN A 42 1.78 7.34 17.93
N ILE A 43 0.96 6.54 17.23
CA ILE A 43 0.84 6.61 15.76
C ILE A 43 0.27 7.97 15.32
N THR A 44 -0.48 8.64 16.20
CA THR A 44 -1.13 9.93 15.89
C THR A 44 -0.22 11.16 16.10
N LYS A 45 1.05 11.02 16.55
CA LYS A 45 1.85 12.19 16.99
C LYS A 45 3.26 12.35 16.42
N THR A 46 3.71 11.52 15.49
CA THR A 46 5.03 11.72 14.87
C THR A 46 4.98 11.54 13.35
N VAL A 47 4.39 12.51 12.66
CA VAL A 47 4.85 12.83 11.30
C VAL A 47 5.54 14.17 11.41
N SER A 48 6.81 14.14 11.84
CA SER A 48 7.69 15.29 11.67
C SER A 48 7.95 15.46 10.17
N PRO A 49 7.74 16.65 9.60
CA PRO A 49 8.00 16.91 8.20
C PRO A 49 9.52 16.88 7.99
N ILE A 50 10.01 15.86 7.28
CA ILE A 50 11.40 15.86 6.83
C ILE A 50 11.47 16.93 5.73
N ASN A 51 12.44 17.84 5.88
CA ASN A 51 12.65 19.04 5.09
C ASN A 51 12.36 18.88 3.59
N GLY A 52 11.70 19.90 3.04
CA GLY A 52 11.10 19.93 1.71
C GLY A 52 12.08 19.73 0.56
N ASN A 53 11.86 18.64 -0.16
CA ASN A 53 12.28 18.37 -1.53
C ASN A 53 11.34 17.27 -2.00
N ILE A 54 10.57 17.53 -3.06
CA ILE A 54 9.67 16.53 -3.65
C ILE A 54 10.53 15.35 -4.13
N ALA A 55 10.41 14.21 -3.46
CA ALA A 55 11.12 13.01 -3.89
C ALA A 55 10.48 12.41 -5.15
N LEU A 56 11.32 11.88 -6.04
CA LEU A 56 10.91 11.39 -7.34
C LEU A 56 11.22 9.91 -7.49
N SER A 57 10.19 9.06 -7.56
CA SER A 57 10.38 7.62 -7.76
C SER A 57 10.48 7.26 -9.24
N VAL A 58 11.50 6.51 -9.64
CA VAL A 58 11.66 6.12 -11.06
C VAL A 58 10.95 4.79 -11.33
N ILE A 59 10.06 4.79 -12.34
CA ILE A 59 9.34 3.58 -12.79
C ILE A 59 9.50 3.45 -14.30
N VAL A 60 10.00 2.30 -14.75
CA VAL A 60 10.24 2.00 -16.17
C VAL A 60 9.19 1.02 -16.69
N GLN A 61 8.80 1.20 -17.95
CA GLN A 61 7.89 0.31 -18.67
C GLN A 61 8.44 -1.13 -18.79
N ASN A 62 7.54 -2.11 -18.80
CA ASN A 62 7.90 -3.54 -18.83
C ASN A 62 8.10 -4.13 -20.24
N ASN A 63 8.13 -3.30 -21.28
CA ASN A 63 8.33 -3.73 -22.67
C ASN A 63 9.82 -3.79 -23.07
N LEU A 64 10.74 -3.41 -22.17
CA LEU A 64 12.17 -3.52 -22.37
C LEU A 64 12.70 -4.83 -21.77
N PRO A 65 13.74 -5.45 -22.34
CA PRO A 65 14.48 -6.53 -21.67
C PRO A 65 14.90 -6.09 -20.25
N SER A 66 14.86 -7.00 -19.29
CA SER A 66 15.11 -6.70 -17.86
C SER A 66 16.38 -5.89 -17.64
N GLU A 67 17.47 -6.25 -18.31
CA GLU A 67 18.76 -5.55 -18.20
C GLU A 67 18.70 -4.11 -18.74
N SER A 68 18.01 -3.90 -19.87
CA SER A 68 17.82 -2.58 -20.46
C SER A 68 16.91 -1.70 -19.60
N ALA A 69 15.88 -2.28 -18.99
CA ALA A 69 14.98 -1.57 -18.07
C ALA A 69 15.73 -1.10 -16.81
N GLU A 70 16.53 -1.97 -16.18
CA GLU A 70 17.33 -1.62 -15.01
C GLU A 70 18.44 -0.60 -15.34
N LEU A 71 19.06 -0.70 -16.52
CA LEU A 71 20.02 0.29 -17.00
C LEU A 71 19.37 1.67 -17.16
N LEU A 72 18.21 1.74 -17.82
CA LEU A 72 17.48 2.99 -17.99
C LEU A 72 17.06 3.57 -16.64
N LYS A 73 16.52 2.75 -15.74
CA LYS A 73 16.17 3.16 -14.38
C LYS A 73 17.38 3.74 -13.65
N SER A 74 18.52 3.05 -13.70
CA SER A 74 19.76 3.48 -13.05
C SER A 74 20.29 4.80 -13.63
N LYS A 75 20.22 4.98 -14.95
CA LYS A 75 20.59 6.24 -15.61
C LYS A 75 19.74 7.40 -15.12
N ILE A 76 18.42 7.25 -15.08
CA ILE A 76 17.51 8.30 -14.61
C ILE A 76 17.71 8.58 -13.11
N ILE A 77 17.86 7.55 -12.28
CA ILE A 77 18.17 7.72 -10.85
C ILE A 77 19.46 8.52 -10.67
N ASN A 78 20.52 8.19 -11.42
CA ASN A 78 21.79 8.91 -11.34
C ASN A 78 21.65 10.39 -11.74
N ILE A 79 20.81 10.72 -12.73
CA ILE A 79 20.56 12.12 -13.10
C ILE A 79 19.79 12.84 -11.99
N ILE A 80 18.76 12.21 -11.41
CA ILE A 80 17.97 12.78 -10.30
C ILE A 80 18.87 13.07 -9.09
N THR A 81 19.68 12.09 -8.68
CA THR A 81 20.57 12.24 -7.52
C THR A 81 21.71 13.21 -7.78
N HIS A 82 22.24 13.27 -9.02
CA HIS A 82 23.22 14.27 -9.43
C HIS A 82 22.68 15.71 -9.30
N ASN A 83 21.37 15.89 -9.52
CA ASN A 83 20.67 17.16 -9.35
C ASN A 83 20.24 17.46 -7.89
N GLY A 84 20.70 16.67 -6.92
CA GLY A 84 20.42 16.90 -5.49
C GLY A 84 19.00 16.53 -5.05
N ILE A 85 18.22 15.87 -5.90
CA ILE A 85 16.87 15.41 -5.58
C ILE A 85 16.93 13.97 -5.07
N ALA A 86 16.17 13.68 -4.01
CA ALA A 86 16.03 12.32 -3.52
C ALA A 86 15.23 11.48 -4.53
N SER A 87 15.83 10.38 -5.01
CA SER A 87 15.18 9.44 -5.93
C SER A 87 14.22 8.46 -5.23
N GLN A 88 14.15 8.52 -3.90
CA GLN A 88 13.24 7.75 -3.05
C GLN A 88 12.91 8.61 -1.83
N GLY A 89 11.63 8.83 -1.55
CA GLY A 89 11.19 9.57 -0.38
C GLY A 89 9.83 9.12 0.10
N VAL A 90 9.33 9.80 1.12
CA VAL A 90 8.15 9.37 1.92
C VAL A 90 6.85 9.38 1.11
N ASN A 91 6.80 10.11 -0.01
CA ASN A 91 5.65 10.16 -0.91
C ASN A 91 5.97 9.51 -2.28
N PRO A 92 5.78 8.20 -2.45
CA PRO A 92 6.12 7.46 -3.68
C PRO A 92 5.16 7.73 -4.86
N GLN A 93 4.28 8.73 -4.76
CA GLN A 93 3.25 8.98 -5.76
C GLN A 93 3.74 9.82 -6.93
N ILE A 94 4.73 10.69 -6.73
CA ILE A 94 5.34 11.46 -7.82
C ILE A 94 6.42 10.61 -8.46
N ILE A 95 6.21 10.26 -9.74
CA ILE A 95 7.06 9.35 -10.47
C ILE A 95 7.76 10.03 -11.63
N VAL A 96 8.97 9.57 -11.95
CA VAL A 96 9.62 9.77 -13.24
C VAL A 96 9.43 8.50 -14.05
N ALA A 97 8.75 8.64 -15.17
CA ALA A 97 8.24 7.55 -15.98
C ALA A 97 8.83 7.65 -17.40
N PRO A 98 10.04 7.15 -17.64
CA PRO A 98 10.60 7.06 -18.98
C PRO A 98 9.94 5.93 -19.79
N THR A 99 9.52 6.28 -21.00
CA THR A 99 8.88 5.41 -21.99
C THR A 99 9.73 5.43 -23.26
N LEU A 100 10.24 4.27 -23.66
CA LEU A 100 10.98 4.04 -24.91
C LEU A 100 10.04 3.43 -25.96
N THR A 101 9.98 4.04 -27.13
CA THR A 101 9.25 3.51 -28.29
C THR A 101 10.22 3.39 -29.46
N GLU A 102 10.36 2.18 -30.01
CA GLU A 102 11.18 1.95 -31.21
C GLU A 102 10.56 2.70 -32.40
N THR A 103 11.28 3.67 -32.96
CA THR A 103 10.80 4.46 -34.11
C THR A 103 11.30 3.91 -35.44
N SER A 104 12.50 3.35 -35.46
CA SER A 104 13.00 2.60 -36.61
C SER A 104 14.08 1.60 -36.21
N TYR A 105 14.24 0.59 -37.05
CA TYR A 105 15.25 -0.45 -36.92
C TYR A 105 15.80 -0.80 -38.29
N ASP A 106 17.12 -0.69 -38.44
CA ASP A 106 17.84 -0.88 -39.69
C ASP A 106 19.05 -1.78 -39.46
N ILE A 107 19.41 -2.59 -40.46
CA ILE A 107 20.67 -3.34 -40.48
C ILE A 107 21.59 -2.68 -41.50
N THR A 108 22.80 -2.31 -41.09
CA THR A 108 23.74 -1.64 -41.99
C THR A 108 24.16 -2.57 -43.12
N SER A 109 24.25 -2.03 -44.33
CA SER A 109 24.73 -2.77 -45.51
C SER A 109 26.26 -2.92 -45.56
N THR A 110 26.94 -2.76 -44.42
CA THR A 110 28.41 -2.80 -44.28
C THR A 110 28.88 -4.18 -43.78
N ILE A 111 30.18 -4.46 -43.88
CA ILE A 111 30.81 -5.63 -43.24
C ILE A 111 31.76 -5.13 -42.13
N PRO A 112 31.59 -5.57 -40.86
CA PRO A 112 30.47 -6.38 -40.37
C PRO A 112 29.14 -5.61 -40.41
N GLN A 113 28.04 -6.36 -40.52
CA GLN A 113 26.70 -5.81 -40.40
C GLN A 113 26.48 -5.35 -38.96
N LYS A 114 25.81 -4.23 -38.79
CA LYS A 114 25.43 -3.68 -37.48
C LYS A 114 23.92 -3.44 -37.43
N HIS A 115 23.36 -3.58 -36.24
CA HIS A 115 21.99 -3.24 -35.93
C HIS A 115 21.93 -1.78 -35.47
N LYS A 116 21.16 -0.95 -36.17
CA LYS A 116 20.88 0.43 -35.79
C LYS A 116 19.44 0.55 -35.34
N ILE A 117 19.22 1.11 -34.16
CA ILE A 117 17.89 1.35 -33.60
C ILE A 117 17.74 2.82 -33.22
N ASN A 118 16.59 3.39 -33.57
CA ASN A 118 16.18 4.71 -33.12
C ASN A 118 15.01 4.55 -32.15
N TYR A 119 15.12 5.19 -30.99
CA TYR A 119 14.07 5.25 -29.98
C TYR A 119 13.57 6.68 -29.82
N SER A 120 12.25 6.85 -29.71
CA SER A 120 11.65 8.03 -29.07
C SER A 120 11.57 7.74 -27.57
N VAL A 121 12.14 8.62 -26.76
CA VAL A 121 12.13 8.54 -25.31
C VAL A 121 11.34 9.69 -24.76
N ILE A 122 10.16 9.37 -24.24
CA ILE A 122 9.33 10.34 -23.53
C ILE A 122 9.56 10.12 -22.04
N ILE A 123 9.95 11.16 -21.33
CA ILE A 123 10.10 11.11 -19.87
C ILE A 123 8.98 11.94 -19.27
N TYR A 124 8.05 11.26 -18.60
CA TYR A 124 6.98 11.91 -17.86
C TYR A 124 7.40 12.13 -16.41
N ILE A 125 7.03 13.27 -15.84
CA ILE A 125 7.01 13.47 -14.39
C ILE A 125 5.59 13.80 -13.98
N GLY A 126 5.00 12.93 -13.16
CA GLY A 126 3.57 12.95 -12.88
C GLY A 126 3.19 12.22 -11.61
N ASN A 127 1.92 12.34 -11.21
CA ASN A 127 1.37 11.60 -10.09
C ASN A 127 0.75 10.29 -10.58
N ILE A 128 1.24 9.15 -10.08
CA ILE A 128 0.79 7.82 -10.50
C ILE A 128 -0.66 7.53 -10.10
N LEU A 129 -1.15 8.07 -8.98
CA LEU A 129 -2.49 7.78 -8.48
C LEU A 129 -3.56 8.51 -9.30
N THR A 130 -3.34 9.78 -9.58
CA THR A 130 -4.29 10.64 -10.30
C THR A 130 -4.07 10.62 -11.81
N GLY A 131 -2.85 10.33 -12.27
CA GLY A 131 -2.46 10.32 -13.67
C GLY A 131 -2.11 11.71 -14.24
N GLU A 132 -1.99 12.74 -13.41
CA GLU A 132 -1.59 14.06 -13.89
C GLU A 132 -0.11 14.10 -14.26
N ILE A 133 0.20 14.78 -15.36
CA ILE A 133 1.58 15.05 -15.80
C ILE A 133 1.91 16.49 -15.47
N PHE A 134 2.94 16.70 -14.65
CA PHE A 134 3.43 18.03 -14.32
C PHE A 134 4.44 18.52 -15.34
N ASN A 135 5.24 17.60 -15.89
CA ASN A 135 6.24 17.93 -16.88
C ASN A 135 6.56 16.73 -17.77
N SER A 136 7.01 17.00 -18.99
CA SER A 136 7.51 15.97 -19.88
C SER A 136 8.51 16.52 -20.89
N ILE A 137 9.36 15.63 -21.40
CA ILE A 137 10.22 15.87 -22.55
C ILE A 137 10.16 14.67 -23.48
N ASN A 138 10.47 14.90 -24.75
CA ASN A 138 10.72 13.85 -25.73
C ASN A 138 12.14 14.01 -26.29
N LYS A 139 12.88 12.91 -26.39
CA LYS A 139 14.22 12.87 -26.98
C LYS A 139 14.36 11.68 -27.91
N THR A 140 15.29 11.76 -28.85
CA THR A 140 15.68 10.62 -29.67
C THR A 140 16.95 10.00 -29.12
N LEU A 141 16.95 8.67 -28.93
CA LEU A 141 18.15 7.90 -28.66
C LEU A 141 18.49 7.04 -29.87
N ILE A 142 19.77 6.96 -30.19
CA ILE A 142 20.26 6.16 -31.31
C ILE A 142 21.27 5.16 -30.75
N GLY A 143 21.05 3.89 -31.06
CA GLY A 143 21.94 2.81 -30.69
C GLY A 143 22.43 2.07 -31.91
N VAL A 144 23.71 1.69 -31.89
CA VAL A 144 24.31 0.81 -32.89
C VAL A 144 25.03 -0.32 -32.18
N GLY A 145 24.79 -1.57 -32.59
CA GLY A 145 25.38 -2.75 -31.94
C GLY A 145 25.50 -3.95 -32.87
N ASP A 146 26.18 -4.99 -32.41
CA ASP A 146 26.31 -6.29 -33.09
C ASP A 146 25.04 -7.14 -33.02
N SER A 147 24.10 -6.76 -32.16
CA SER A 147 22.74 -7.33 -32.10
C SER A 147 21.74 -6.21 -31.79
N LYS A 148 20.44 -6.51 -31.91
CA LYS A 148 19.38 -5.56 -31.54
C LYS A 148 19.43 -5.24 -30.04
N GLU A 149 19.75 -6.22 -29.20
CA GLU A 149 19.90 -6.07 -27.75
C GLU A 149 21.07 -5.13 -27.42
N LEU A 150 22.23 -5.34 -28.06
CA LEU A 150 23.39 -4.48 -27.84
C LEU A 150 23.16 -3.06 -28.37
N ALA A 151 22.46 -2.92 -29.50
CA ALA A 151 22.03 -1.61 -30.00
C ALA A 151 21.10 -0.92 -28.99
N THR A 152 20.19 -1.64 -28.35
CA THR A 152 19.29 -1.12 -27.30
C THR A 152 20.07 -0.64 -26.07
N ILE A 153 20.99 -1.46 -25.56
CA ILE A 153 21.87 -1.11 -24.44
C ILE A 153 22.70 0.14 -24.79
N ASN A 154 23.24 0.21 -26.01
CA ASN A 154 24.05 1.35 -26.46
C ASN A 154 23.20 2.63 -26.59
N ALA A 155 21.95 2.54 -27.07
CA ALA A 155 21.03 3.66 -27.12
C ALA A 155 20.78 4.23 -25.72
N ILE A 156 20.46 3.38 -24.75
CA ILE A 156 20.20 3.79 -23.34
C ILE A 156 21.49 4.31 -22.69
N SER A 157 22.63 3.69 -22.98
CA SER A 157 23.94 4.09 -22.44
C SER A 157 24.36 5.49 -22.90
N SER A 158 23.87 5.94 -24.07
CA SER A 158 24.13 7.28 -24.61
C SER A 158 23.51 8.41 -23.76
N ILE A 159 22.56 8.10 -22.88
CA ILE A 159 22.03 9.06 -21.91
C ILE A 159 23.16 9.47 -20.95
N SER A 160 23.55 10.74 -21.02
CA SER A 160 24.55 11.33 -20.13
C SER A 160 23.95 11.59 -18.75
N THR A 161 24.75 11.45 -17.69
CA THR A 161 24.36 11.89 -16.34
C THR A 161 24.15 13.41 -16.27
N ASN A 162 24.80 14.13 -17.18
CA ASN A 162 24.72 15.59 -17.31
C ASN A 162 23.84 15.97 -18.51
N ASP A 163 22.88 15.13 -18.89
CA ASP A 163 21.96 15.44 -19.98
C ASP A 163 21.16 16.70 -19.62
N THR A 164 21.42 17.79 -20.33
CA THR A 164 20.87 19.12 -20.04
C THR A 164 19.34 19.13 -20.15
N ASP A 165 18.75 18.37 -21.07
CA ASP A 165 17.29 18.35 -21.25
C ASP A 165 16.61 17.62 -20.09
N ILE A 166 17.17 16.48 -19.67
CA ILE A 166 16.66 15.73 -18.50
C ILE A 166 16.89 16.52 -17.21
N THR A 167 18.04 17.19 -17.09
CA THR A 167 18.35 18.08 -15.96
C THR A 167 17.34 19.23 -15.88
N ASN A 168 17.09 19.93 -17.00
CA ASN A 168 16.12 21.01 -17.08
C ASN A 168 14.68 20.54 -16.80
N LEU A 169 14.31 19.34 -17.28
CA LEU A 169 13.05 18.71 -16.94
C LEU A 169 12.94 18.58 -15.42
N ILE A 170 13.92 17.96 -14.77
CA ILE A 170 13.91 17.67 -13.33
C ILE A 170 13.87 18.97 -12.52
N SER A 171 14.81 19.89 -12.75
CA SER A 171 14.89 21.16 -12.01
C SER A 171 13.66 22.05 -12.20
N GLY A 172 13.02 22.00 -13.37
CA GLY A 172 11.81 22.78 -13.65
C GLY A 172 10.52 22.18 -13.09
N THR A 173 10.55 20.95 -12.57
CA THR A 173 9.32 20.23 -12.22
C THR A 173 8.76 20.58 -10.85
N GLU A 174 9.61 20.85 -9.86
CA GLU A 174 9.15 21.19 -8.50
C GLU A 174 8.18 22.38 -8.52
N GLN A 175 8.56 23.47 -9.18
CA GLN A 175 7.72 24.65 -9.30
C GLN A 175 6.42 24.36 -10.06
N LYS A 176 6.44 23.47 -11.07
CA LYS A 176 5.23 23.06 -11.80
C LYS A 176 4.28 22.25 -10.92
N ILE A 177 4.81 21.37 -10.06
CA ILE A 177 4.02 20.63 -9.08
C ILE A 177 3.36 21.59 -8.09
N ILE A 178 4.14 22.50 -7.51
CA ILE A 178 3.63 23.50 -6.56
C ILE A 178 2.54 24.36 -7.23
N ASN A 179 2.79 24.84 -8.45
CA ASN A 179 1.82 25.63 -9.19
C ASN A 179 0.53 24.85 -9.50
N TYR A 180 0.65 23.57 -9.87
CA TYR A 180 -0.50 22.71 -10.10
C TYR A 180 -1.38 22.61 -8.85
N TYR A 181 -0.81 22.26 -7.71
CA TYR A 181 -1.57 22.11 -6.47
C TYR A 181 -2.09 23.44 -5.95
N ASN A 182 -1.35 24.54 -6.07
CA ASN A 182 -1.85 25.86 -5.70
C ASN A 182 -3.03 26.31 -6.58
N THR A 183 -3.05 25.91 -7.86
CA THR A 183 -4.14 26.27 -8.80
C THR A 183 -5.36 25.37 -8.62
N ASN A 184 -5.15 24.06 -8.46
CA ASN A 184 -6.21 23.05 -8.47
C ASN A 184 -6.60 22.56 -7.06
N GLY A 185 -5.88 22.99 -6.03
CA GLY A 185 -5.98 22.45 -4.68
C GLY A 185 -7.38 22.53 -4.08
N GLU A 186 -8.06 23.66 -4.22
CA GLU A 186 -9.43 23.81 -3.72
C GLU A 186 -10.41 22.86 -4.42
N LEU A 187 -10.22 22.60 -5.71
CA LEU A 187 -11.03 21.61 -6.44
C LEU A 187 -10.79 20.19 -5.90
N LEU A 188 -9.52 19.82 -5.69
CA LEU A 188 -9.13 18.53 -5.12
C LEU A 188 -9.71 18.34 -3.71
N LEU A 189 -9.66 19.37 -2.85
CA LEU A 189 -10.27 19.31 -1.53
C LEU A 189 -11.78 19.10 -1.61
N ASN A 190 -12.47 19.81 -2.52
CA ASN A 190 -13.91 19.65 -2.73
C ASN A 190 -14.27 18.24 -3.24
N GLU A 191 -13.45 17.67 -4.13
CA GLU A 191 -13.64 16.30 -4.60
C GLU A 191 -13.50 15.29 -3.44
N ALA A 192 -12.48 15.46 -2.59
CA ALA A 192 -12.31 14.64 -1.39
C ALA A 192 -13.51 14.74 -0.43
N VAL A 193 -14.08 15.94 -0.24
CA VAL A 193 -15.34 16.11 0.53
C VAL A 193 -16.48 15.35 -0.12
N GLY A 194 -16.60 15.40 -1.45
CA GLY A 194 -17.57 14.63 -2.21
C GLY A 194 -17.45 13.13 -1.93
N TYR A 195 -16.24 12.58 -1.98
CA TYR A 195 -15.99 11.17 -1.67
C TYR A 195 -16.32 10.81 -0.21
N ILE A 196 -15.93 11.64 0.77
CA ILE A 196 -16.28 11.45 2.19
C ILE A 196 -17.81 11.38 2.38
N ASN A 197 -18.54 12.30 1.77
CA ASN A 197 -20.00 12.37 1.88
C ASN A 197 -20.71 11.17 1.23
N ASN A 198 -20.03 10.45 0.34
CA ASN A 198 -20.52 9.24 -0.30
C ASN A 198 -19.92 7.95 0.30
N HIS A 199 -19.30 8.04 1.49
CA HIS A 199 -18.62 6.92 2.17
C HIS A 199 -17.49 6.25 1.37
N LYS A 200 -16.94 6.97 0.38
CA LYS A 200 -15.81 6.55 -0.47
C LYS A 200 -14.50 7.03 0.16
N TYR A 201 -14.20 6.52 1.35
CA TYR A 201 -13.11 7.06 2.17
C TYR A 201 -11.72 6.78 1.61
N GLU A 202 -11.53 5.66 0.90
CA GLU A 202 -10.25 5.33 0.27
C GLU A 202 -9.89 6.33 -0.83
N GLU A 203 -10.85 6.67 -1.69
CA GLU A 203 -10.70 7.67 -2.74
C GLU A 203 -10.45 9.07 -2.18
N ALA A 204 -11.18 9.45 -1.12
CA ALA A 204 -10.94 10.71 -0.42
C ALA A 204 -9.52 10.79 0.14
N LEU A 205 -9.07 9.73 0.82
CA LEU A 205 -7.73 9.67 1.41
C LEU A 205 -6.64 9.66 0.34
N ALA A 206 -6.87 9.06 -0.83
CA ALA A 206 -5.91 9.10 -1.94
C ALA A 206 -5.65 10.54 -2.39
N ILE A 207 -6.69 11.34 -2.59
CA ILE A 207 -6.57 12.76 -2.95
C ILE A 207 -5.89 13.56 -1.85
N LEU A 208 -6.33 13.39 -0.59
CA LEU A 208 -5.79 14.18 0.51
C LEU A 208 -4.33 13.86 0.82
N ASN A 209 -3.87 12.63 0.54
CA ASN A 209 -2.47 12.21 0.67
C ASN A 209 -1.60 12.60 -0.53
N SER A 210 -2.19 12.95 -1.68
CA SER A 210 -1.42 13.34 -2.87
C SER A 210 -0.83 14.75 -2.77
N ILE A 211 -1.44 15.59 -1.94
CA ILE A 211 -1.01 16.97 -1.72
C ILE A 211 0.37 17.01 -1.04
N PRO A 212 1.39 17.60 -1.67
CA PRO A 212 2.75 17.64 -1.16
C PRO A 212 2.90 18.64 0.00
N ASN A 213 3.84 18.37 0.91
CA ASN A 213 4.11 19.23 2.08
C ASN A 213 4.67 20.60 1.70
N GLU A 214 5.30 20.72 0.53
CA GLU A 214 5.77 21.97 -0.05
C GLU A 214 4.61 22.95 -0.33
N CYS A 215 3.39 22.45 -0.54
CA CYS A 215 2.18 23.27 -0.68
C CYS A 215 1.57 23.60 0.69
N GLN A 216 2.32 24.32 1.55
CA GLN A 216 2.08 24.44 3.00
C GLN A 216 0.61 24.69 3.42
N GLU A 217 -0.05 25.70 2.86
CA GLU A 217 -1.44 26.03 3.22
C GLU A 217 -2.42 24.91 2.81
N LEU A 218 -2.27 24.39 1.60
CA LEU A 218 -3.11 23.32 1.08
C LEU A 218 -2.85 22.01 1.85
N TYR A 219 -1.59 21.72 2.17
CA TYR A 219 -1.18 20.57 2.96
C TYR A 219 -1.75 20.62 4.37
N ARG A 220 -1.77 21.79 5.01
CA ARG A 220 -2.38 21.95 6.33
C ARG A 220 -3.89 21.68 6.28
N LYS A 221 -4.59 22.20 5.27
CA LYS A 221 -6.03 21.94 5.06
C LYS A 221 -6.28 20.46 4.82
N SER A 222 -5.54 19.84 3.90
CA SER A 222 -5.69 18.43 3.56
C SER A 222 -5.41 17.53 4.76
N SER A 223 -4.38 17.84 5.54
CA SER A 223 -4.02 17.09 6.75
C SER A 223 -5.16 17.05 7.77
N LYS A 224 -5.82 18.19 8.02
CA LYS A 224 -6.99 18.22 8.89
C LYS A 224 -8.11 17.34 8.33
N MET A 225 -8.40 17.46 7.04
CA MET A 225 -9.45 16.67 6.39
C MET A 225 -9.14 15.16 6.37
N ARG A 226 -7.86 14.75 6.36
CA ARG A 226 -7.47 13.34 6.49
C ARG A 226 -7.88 12.76 7.83
N PHE A 227 -7.65 13.50 8.92
CA PHE A 227 -8.08 13.08 10.25
C PHE A 227 -9.62 12.95 10.30
N ASP A 228 -10.34 13.95 9.80
CA ASP A 228 -11.80 13.93 9.75
C ASP A 228 -12.33 12.75 8.90
N ALA A 229 -11.67 12.43 7.78
CA ALA A 229 -12.03 11.31 6.91
C ALA A 229 -11.79 9.95 7.59
N ILE A 230 -10.66 9.80 8.30
CA ILE A 230 -10.34 8.58 9.05
C ILE A 230 -11.34 8.38 10.20
N GLU A 231 -11.65 9.44 10.94
CA GLU A 231 -12.64 9.38 12.02
C GLU A 231 -14.00 8.90 11.49
N LYS A 232 -14.49 9.53 10.40
CA LYS A 232 -15.75 9.13 9.76
C LYS A 232 -15.71 7.70 9.20
N TYR A 233 -14.59 7.26 8.63
CA TYR A 233 -14.41 5.89 8.18
C TYR A 233 -14.53 4.91 9.35
N MET A 234 -13.86 5.19 10.47
CA MET A 234 -13.89 4.36 11.67
C MET A 234 -15.29 4.31 12.28
N GLU A 235 -15.98 5.46 12.40
CA GLU A 235 -17.37 5.53 12.85
C GLU A 235 -18.29 4.70 11.96
N ASN A 236 -18.25 4.91 10.64
CA ASN A 236 -19.06 4.18 9.67
C ASN A 236 -18.82 2.67 9.72
N ASN A 237 -17.56 2.24 9.79
CA ASN A 237 -17.24 0.81 9.93
C ASN A 237 -17.73 0.24 11.25
N SER A 238 -17.62 0.99 12.35
CA SER A 238 -18.12 0.54 13.65
C SER A 238 -19.64 0.35 13.64
N ASP A 239 -20.38 1.22 12.95
CA ASP A 239 -21.83 1.10 12.78
C ASP A 239 -22.22 -0.08 11.89
N ILE A 240 -21.48 -0.32 10.80
CA ILE A 240 -21.65 -1.51 9.95
C ILE A 240 -21.46 -2.78 10.78
N MET A 241 -20.36 -2.85 11.54
CA MET A 241 -20.08 -4.01 12.40
C MET A 241 -21.16 -4.21 13.48
N LEU A 242 -21.68 -3.13 14.07
CA LEU A 242 -22.80 -3.23 15.01
C LEU A 242 -24.06 -3.81 14.34
N ASN A 243 -24.38 -3.37 13.13
CA ASN A 243 -25.54 -3.88 12.39
C ASN A 243 -25.37 -5.35 11.99
N ASP A 244 -24.18 -5.74 11.54
CA ASP A 244 -23.85 -7.14 11.22
C ASP A 244 -23.89 -8.02 12.47
N PHE A 245 -23.42 -7.49 13.61
CA PHE A 245 -23.53 -8.15 14.90
C PHE A 245 -25.00 -8.38 15.28
N LYS A 246 -25.84 -7.34 15.21
CA LYS A 246 -27.29 -7.43 15.49
C LYS A 246 -27.97 -8.47 14.60
N ALA A 247 -27.69 -8.45 13.30
CA ALA A 247 -28.28 -9.36 12.35
C ALA A 247 -27.86 -10.81 12.63
N THR A 248 -26.55 -11.05 12.82
CA THR A 248 -26.01 -12.38 13.08
C THR A 248 -26.49 -12.94 14.42
N LEU A 249 -26.55 -12.11 15.46
CA LEU A 249 -27.07 -12.51 16.76
C LEU A 249 -28.57 -12.84 16.69
N GLY A 250 -29.34 -12.09 15.89
CA GLY A 250 -30.76 -12.33 15.68
C GLY A 250 -31.06 -13.65 14.97
N THR A 251 -30.25 -14.03 13.97
CA THR A 251 -30.43 -15.29 13.21
C THR A 251 -30.06 -16.54 14.01
N GLU A 252 -29.22 -16.42 15.03
CA GLU A 252 -28.68 -17.55 15.80
C GLU A 252 -29.44 -17.80 17.12
N ARG A 253 -30.53 -17.05 17.36
CA ARG A 253 -31.42 -17.19 18.53
C ARG A 253 -32.10 -18.56 18.64
N ASP A 254 -32.17 -19.32 17.54
CA ASP A 254 -32.86 -20.62 17.49
C ASP A 254 -31.94 -21.82 17.81
N ASN A 255 -30.64 -21.61 18.00
CA ASN A 255 -29.69 -22.68 18.34
C ASN A 255 -29.66 -22.94 19.86
N ILE A 256 -29.79 -24.22 20.23
CA ILE A 256 -29.95 -24.77 21.60
C ILE A 256 -28.85 -24.31 22.59
N GLY A 257 -27.74 -23.72 22.10
CA GLY A 257 -26.62 -23.28 22.92
C GLY A 257 -26.37 -21.77 23.02
N GLY A 258 -27.16 -20.92 22.36
CA GLY A 258 -27.07 -19.46 22.54
C GLY A 258 -25.69 -18.81 22.31
N PHE A 259 -24.71 -19.46 21.70
CA PHE A 259 -23.41 -18.90 21.37
C PHE A 259 -23.20 -18.91 19.86
N SER A 260 -22.78 -17.78 19.30
CA SER A 260 -22.51 -17.62 17.88
C SER A 260 -21.10 -17.11 17.67
N GLU A 261 -20.20 -18.00 17.22
CA GLU A 261 -18.82 -17.64 16.89
C GLU A 261 -18.74 -16.48 15.90
N LYS A 262 -19.65 -16.43 14.93
CA LYS A 262 -19.72 -15.36 13.94
C LYS A 262 -20.09 -14.03 14.57
N ALA A 263 -21.12 -14.02 15.43
CA ALA A 263 -21.50 -12.80 16.14
C ALA A 263 -20.37 -12.32 17.05
N MET A 264 -19.69 -13.24 17.74
CA MET A 264 -18.58 -12.90 18.63
C MET A 264 -17.34 -12.40 17.88
N ALA A 265 -17.05 -12.96 16.70
CA ALA A 265 -15.99 -12.46 15.83
C ALA A 265 -16.25 -11.02 15.39
N ILE A 266 -17.49 -10.67 15.02
CA ILE A 266 -17.87 -9.30 14.68
C ILE A 266 -17.79 -8.40 15.92
N TYR A 267 -18.39 -8.81 17.03
CA TYR A 267 -18.43 -8.06 18.29
C TYR A 267 -17.04 -7.67 18.85
N ARG A 268 -16.05 -8.56 18.70
CA ARG A 268 -14.67 -8.30 19.13
C ARG A 268 -13.97 -7.26 18.26
N ASN A 269 -14.34 -7.17 16.98
CA ASN A 269 -13.73 -6.23 16.04
C ASN A 269 -14.35 -4.82 16.10
N ILE A 270 -15.47 -4.65 16.81
CA ILE A 270 -16.02 -3.32 17.08
C ILE A 270 -15.04 -2.55 17.99
N PRO A 271 -14.57 -1.35 17.59
CA PRO A 271 -13.61 -0.57 18.39
C PRO A 271 -14.11 -0.31 19.80
N SER A 272 -13.29 -0.60 20.81
CA SER A 272 -13.73 -0.64 22.21
C SER A 272 -14.21 0.70 22.78
N ASP A 273 -13.70 1.80 22.24
CA ASP A 273 -14.02 3.18 22.61
C ASP A 273 -15.21 3.77 21.81
N SER A 274 -15.68 3.06 20.78
CA SER A 274 -16.78 3.53 19.93
C SER A 274 -18.13 3.55 20.65
N LYS A 275 -19.05 4.39 20.16
CA LYS A 275 -20.46 4.36 20.56
C LYS A 275 -21.10 3.01 20.18
N ALA A 276 -20.74 2.48 19.02
CA ALA A 276 -21.18 1.19 18.53
C ALA A 276 -20.87 0.05 19.52
N LYS A 277 -19.70 0.09 20.17
CA LYS A 277 -19.35 -0.90 21.19
C LYS A 277 -20.27 -0.86 22.39
N LYS A 278 -20.53 0.33 22.94
CA LYS A 278 -21.43 0.50 24.09
C LYS A 278 -22.82 -0.06 23.81
N GLU A 279 -23.31 0.13 22.59
CA GLU A 279 -24.59 -0.44 22.15
C GLU A 279 -24.51 -1.96 21.98
N ALA A 280 -23.44 -2.47 21.35
CA ALA A 280 -23.21 -3.90 21.21
C ALA A 280 -23.16 -4.61 22.58
N ASP A 281 -22.44 -4.03 23.55
CA ASP A 281 -22.32 -4.57 24.92
C ASP A 281 -23.68 -4.65 25.62
N LYS A 282 -24.52 -3.62 25.43
CA LYS A 282 -25.89 -3.60 25.96
C LYS A 282 -26.74 -4.71 25.33
N ILE A 283 -26.75 -4.80 24.00
CA ILE A 283 -27.52 -5.81 23.25
C ILE A 283 -27.07 -7.22 23.65
N TYR A 284 -25.76 -7.43 23.74
CA TYR A 284 -25.20 -8.71 24.13
C TYR A 284 -25.59 -9.08 25.57
N SER A 285 -25.49 -8.12 26.51
CA SER A 285 -25.89 -8.33 27.89
C SER A 285 -27.38 -8.70 28.04
N GLU A 286 -28.26 -8.05 27.26
CA GLU A 286 -29.68 -8.38 27.20
C GLU A 286 -29.93 -9.77 26.60
N TYR A 287 -29.17 -10.13 25.57
CA TYR A 287 -29.22 -11.47 24.98
C TYR A 287 -28.86 -12.55 26.00
N ILE A 288 -27.75 -12.43 26.72
CA ILE A 288 -27.35 -13.40 27.75
C ILE A 288 -28.40 -13.53 28.86
N LYS A 289 -29.03 -12.41 29.26
CA LYS A 289 -30.13 -12.43 30.26
C LYS A 289 -31.37 -13.17 29.76
N SER A 290 -31.60 -13.20 28.45
CA SER A 290 -32.75 -13.90 27.84
C SER A 290 -32.56 -15.41 27.72
N LEU A 291 -31.33 -15.92 27.88
CA LEU A 291 -31.03 -17.35 27.81
C LEU A 291 -31.54 -18.09 29.06
N ASN A 292 -31.98 -19.34 28.87
CA ASN A 292 -32.26 -20.24 29.98
C ASN A 292 -30.94 -20.71 30.66
N PRO A 293 -31.00 -21.30 31.88
CA PRO A 293 -29.79 -21.68 32.61
C PRO A 293 -28.85 -22.65 31.87
N GLU A 294 -29.40 -23.62 31.13
CA GLU A 294 -28.60 -24.60 30.38
C GLU A 294 -27.87 -23.95 29.20
N ALA A 295 -28.57 -23.14 28.41
CA ALA A 295 -28.00 -22.38 27.31
C ALA A 295 -26.95 -21.38 27.80
N LYS A 296 -27.17 -20.75 28.96
CA LYS A 296 -26.18 -19.85 29.57
C LYS A 296 -24.89 -20.57 29.96
N LEU A 297 -25.01 -21.75 30.59
CA LEU A 297 -23.84 -22.55 30.97
C LEU A 297 -23.04 -23.00 29.75
N LYS A 298 -23.74 -23.48 28.70
CA LYS A 298 -23.09 -23.87 27.44
C LYS A 298 -22.41 -22.67 26.77
N HIS A 299 -23.08 -21.53 26.71
CA HIS A 299 -22.53 -20.29 26.18
C HIS A 299 -21.23 -19.89 26.91
N GLU A 300 -21.19 -19.96 28.24
CA GLU A 300 -19.99 -19.67 29.04
C GLU A 300 -18.83 -20.65 28.74
N GLN A 301 -19.13 -21.91 28.43
CA GLN A 301 -18.12 -22.89 28.02
C GLN A 301 -17.56 -22.56 26.63
N ASP A 302 -18.44 -22.34 25.66
CA ASP A 302 -18.07 -22.04 24.28
C ASP A 302 -17.28 -20.72 24.19
N MET A 303 -17.67 -19.69 24.96
CA MET A 303 -16.94 -18.43 25.09
C MET A 303 -15.50 -18.64 25.58
N ARG A 304 -15.29 -19.49 26.60
CA ARG A 304 -13.93 -19.76 27.12
C ARG A 304 -13.04 -20.45 26.10
N GLU A 305 -13.59 -21.40 25.36
CA GLU A 305 -12.87 -22.09 24.29
C GLU A 305 -12.51 -21.12 23.15
N TRP A 306 -13.45 -20.28 22.77
CA TRP A 306 -13.25 -19.25 21.77
C TRP A 306 -12.20 -18.20 22.18
N ASP A 307 -12.24 -17.70 23.42
CA ASP A 307 -11.25 -16.75 23.94
C ASP A 307 -9.83 -17.33 23.94
N SER A 308 -9.69 -18.62 24.29
CA SER A 308 -8.42 -19.33 24.20
C SER A 308 -7.90 -19.41 22.76
N THR A 309 -8.80 -19.71 21.81
CA THR A 309 -8.49 -19.79 20.38
C THR A 309 -8.06 -18.42 19.82
N MET A 310 -8.80 -17.35 20.14
CA MET A 310 -8.47 -15.99 19.69
C MET A 310 -7.14 -15.51 20.25
N LYS A 311 -6.83 -15.80 21.52
CA LYS A 311 -5.54 -15.47 22.12
C LYS A 311 -4.37 -16.17 21.43
N GLN A 312 -4.58 -17.38 20.89
CA GLN A 312 -3.56 -18.06 20.11
C GLN A 312 -3.38 -17.41 18.74
N LEU A 313 -4.47 -17.01 18.08
CA LEU A 313 -4.44 -16.31 16.81
C LEU A 313 -3.73 -14.95 16.91
N ASP A 314 -4.01 -14.16 17.95
CA ASP A 314 -3.35 -12.85 18.16
C ASP A 314 -1.82 -12.99 18.25
N ARG A 315 -1.34 -13.96 19.05
CA ARG A 315 0.11 -14.23 19.17
C ARG A 315 0.72 -14.63 17.83
N GLN A 316 0.01 -15.42 17.04
CA GLN A 316 0.48 -15.84 15.73
C GLN A 316 0.56 -14.66 14.76
N TYR A 317 -0.47 -13.82 14.74
CA TYR A 317 -0.50 -12.60 13.94
C TYR A 317 0.63 -11.63 14.32
N GLU A 318 0.89 -11.43 15.62
CA GLU A 318 2.01 -10.61 16.11
C GLU A 318 3.37 -11.16 15.67
N LEU A 319 3.57 -12.48 15.75
CA LEU A 319 4.80 -13.13 15.30
C LEU A 319 4.99 -12.96 13.79
N ASP A 320 3.92 -13.04 13.02
CA ASP A 320 3.97 -12.89 11.57
C ASP A 320 4.15 -11.43 11.16
N MET A 321 3.50 -10.47 11.84
CA MET A 321 3.81 -9.05 11.68
C MET A 321 5.26 -8.74 12.02
N TYR A 322 5.82 -9.31 13.09
CA TYR A 322 7.21 -9.12 13.47
C TYR A 322 8.17 -9.70 12.41
N LYS A 323 7.88 -10.90 11.88
CA LYS A 323 8.64 -11.46 10.75
C LYS A 323 8.49 -10.61 9.50
N THR A 324 7.30 -10.09 9.22
CA THR A 324 7.05 -9.18 8.11
C THR A 324 7.83 -7.89 8.30
N GLU A 325 7.75 -7.22 9.45
CA GLU A 325 8.52 -6.02 9.78
C GLU A 325 10.03 -6.25 9.66
N MET A 326 10.54 -7.40 10.12
CA MET A 326 11.94 -7.80 9.91
C MET A 326 12.26 -8.05 8.44
N SER A 327 11.37 -8.72 7.70
CA SER A 327 11.52 -8.95 6.25
C SER A 327 11.36 -7.66 5.44
N THR A 328 10.55 -6.71 5.90
CA THR A 328 10.34 -5.38 5.34
C THR A 328 11.52 -4.49 5.68
N LYS A 329 12.13 -4.63 6.84
CA LYS A 329 13.40 -3.96 7.18
C LYS A 329 14.55 -4.49 6.31
N VAL A 330 14.55 -5.80 6.01
CA VAL A 330 15.46 -6.42 5.04
C VAL A 330 15.08 -6.09 3.57
N ALA A 331 13.80 -5.82 3.27
CA ALA A 331 13.32 -5.44 1.94
C ALA A 331 13.28 -3.91 1.70
N ILE A 332 13.42 -3.08 2.73
CA ILE A 332 13.77 -1.67 2.59
C ILE A 332 15.22 -1.55 2.08
N GLU A 333 16.04 -2.60 2.26
CA GLU A 333 17.30 -2.80 1.54
C GLU A 333 17.09 -3.50 0.16
N GLY A 334 15.86 -3.87 -0.22
CA GLY A 334 15.54 -4.67 -1.41
C GLY A 334 14.13 -4.39 -1.99
N GLN A 335 14.05 -3.33 -2.79
CA GLN A 335 12.87 -2.74 -3.44
C GLN A 335 12.10 -3.64 -4.44
N THR A 336 11.60 -4.80 -4.01
CA THR A 336 10.93 -5.76 -4.91
C THR A 336 9.43 -5.94 -4.59
N THR A 337 9.00 -5.74 -3.33
CA THR A 337 7.63 -6.08 -2.91
C THR A 337 6.58 -5.00 -3.24
N LEU A 338 6.99 -3.73 -3.42
CA LEU A 338 6.09 -2.66 -3.90
C LEU A 338 5.60 -2.93 -5.34
N LEU A 339 6.40 -3.61 -6.16
CA LEU A 339 6.06 -3.98 -7.54
C LEU A 339 5.15 -5.20 -7.62
N GLU A 340 5.15 -6.09 -6.62
CA GLU A 340 4.27 -7.27 -6.59
C GLU A 340 2.84 -6.98 -6.12
N LYS A 341 2.64 -5.93 -5.30
CA LYS A 341 1.30 -5.46 -4.91
C LYS A 341 0.47 -4.95 -6.10
N TYR A 342 1.14 -4.50 -7.17
CA TYR A 342 0.51 -4.10 -8.43
C TYR A 342 0.58 -5.22 -9.50
N LYS A 343 0.70 -6.50 -9.11
CA LYS A 343 0.70 -7.63 -10.07
C LYS A 343 -0.52 -8.53 -10.00
N LYS A 344 -1.38 -8.40 -8.98
CA LYS A 344 -2.60 -9.21 -8.83
C LYS A 344 -3.77 -8.34 -8.35
N ASP A 345 -4.92 -8.60 -8.96
CA ASP A 345 -6.30 -8.21 -8.58
C ASP A 345 -6.91 -6.93 -9.18
N VAL A 346 -8.11 -7.15 -9.76
CA VAL A 346 -9.41 -6.42 -9.79
C VAL A 346 -9.43 -4.88 -9.91
N ASN A 347 -8.37 -4.18 -9.55
CA ASN A 347 -8.27 -2.73 -9.51
C ASN A 347 -7.51 -2.13 -10.72
N TYR A 348 -7.08 -2.93 -11.70
CA TYR A 348 -6.49 -2.40 -12.94
C TYR A 348 -7.41 -1.34 -13.56
N GLU A 349 -8.71 -1.60 -13.62
CA GLU A 349 -9.67 -0.64 -14.18
C GLU A 349 -9.76 0.68 -13.40
N LYS A 350 -9.42 0.66 -12.11
CA LYS A 350 -9.41 1.84 -11.25
C LYS A 350 -8.08 2.60 -11.29
N MET A 351 -7.06 2.09 -11.99
CA MET A 351 -5.78 2.79 -12.12
C MET A 351 -5.90 3.96 -13.09
N SER A 352 -5.16 5.04 -12.78
CA SER A 352 -4.95 6.12 -13.74
C SER A 352 -4.30 5.58 -15.02
N TRP A 353 -4.45 6.31 -16.13
CA TRP A 353 -3.81 5.90 -17.40
C TRP A 353 -2.28 5.79 -17.25
N LEU A 354 -1.67 6.63 -16.41
CA LEU A 354 -0.24 6.58 -16.11
C LEU A 354 0.08 5.31 -15.30
N GLY A 355 -0.73 4.99 -14.29
CA GLY A 355 -0.59 3.75 -13.54
C GLY A 355 -0.74 2.50 -14.41
N LYS A 356 -1.69 2.50 -15.35
CA LYS A 356 -1.90 1.41 -16.32
C LYS A 356 -0.69 1.22 -17.24
N LEU A 357 -0.07 2.32 -17.70
CA LEU A 357 1.10 2.27 -18.58
C LEU A 357 2.30 1.55 -17.95
N PHE A 358 2.42 1.60 -16.62
CA PHE A 358 3.52 0.99 -15.86
C PHE A 358 3.06 -0.18 -14.98
N TYR A 359 1.87 -0.74 -15.23
CA TYR A 359 1.35 -1.89 -14.50
C TYR A 359 2.12 -3.16 -14.91
N PHE A 360 2.52 -3.96 -13.91
CA PHE A 360 3.36 -5.15 -14.12
C PHE A 360 2.58 -6.47 -14.09
N GLY A 361 1.26 -6.44 -13.91
CA GLY A 361 0.43 -7.65 -13.96
C GLY A 361 0.26 -8.14 -15.40
N LYS A 362 0.47 -9.43 -15.62
CA LYS A 362 0.37 -10.08 -16.94
C LYS A 362 -1.04 -9.95 -17.51
N GLU A 363 -1.13 -9.69 -18.82
CA GLU A 363 -2.27 -10.10 -19.65
C GLU A 363 -2.46 -11.62 -19.63
#